data_AF-A0A8H7LJT7-F1
#
_entry.id   AF-A0A8H7LJT7-F1
#
_cell.length_a   1.000
_cell.length_b   1.000
_cell.length_c   1.000
_cell.angle_alpha   90.00
_cell.angle_beta   90.00
_cell.angle_gamma   90.00
#
_symmetry.space_group_name_H-M   'P 1'
#
loop_
_entity.id
_entity.type
_entity.pdbx_description
1 polymer ?
#
loop_
_entity_poly.entity_id
_entity_poly.type
_entity_poly.pdbx_seq_one_letter_code
_entity_poly.pdbx_strand_id
1 'polypeptide(L)'
;MIMSTSLFVISLIPHQDKIKEMEARIQAIEQHRGSLSPATSSTRSISNPPDASSAVRQTLSLFDSPTSNYSSEPLGTPSTPSIDDSLASLLESDFTSYPSSAYPQVEAVIAVRLAGEGINIHPDSLRSMLAIFVQRRGLTGYKLHTGRVLYNLSKSSEPVLALLYVILLAACHFTEDLELKSWENAILERTKSEIESNIARAHKYNGEYNSLYHLQAMLILSQYYYFKSRMLEAHVNTNSTIQFAIAMGIHRLNSRILDHYTAIPPKSGFGREPWRPRDSIELGEAINILWQVIFSHIMTIFVTSSRGCVARDLVGGLINGLPPSLPPEDITTVWPISLSDFIQGSNLPSDRHSVKELLSPDFSYVVADVSQDNPACLLIKALILVYYAGKFDTERFSRPELTEEWWSRFRQCDRAIERLGDTMPSYFSGRNPEEVSHLVLAHGERSAIDCATLQLHGALAENELTQSVQQGWLEPGTSVGGHSYSRCAAACRSVASVTAGKHIGQTHTDITRGKPSPGFTLYGTRHDDNKWGLGNVLKRISNIR
;
A
#
# COMPACT_ATOMS: atom_id res chain seq x y z
N MET A 1 -11.46 23.50 -45.86
CA MET A 1 -11.89 22.72 -47.03
C MET A 1 -10.81 21.69 -47.31
N ILE A 2 -11.14 20.41 -47.06
CA ILE A 2 -10.51 19.13 -47.46
C ILE A 2 -8.97 19.02 -47.37
N MET A 3 -8.49 18.40 -46.28
CA MET A 3 -7.50 17.30 -46.27
C MET A 3 -7.10 17.01 -44.82
N SER A 4 -7.60 15.90 -44.23
CA SER A 4 -6.86 15.09 -43.21
C SER A 4 -7.76 13.96 -42.66
N THR A 5 -8.25 13.07 -43.52
CA THR A 5 -9.11 11.93 -43.11
C THR A 5 -8.62 10.55 -43.58
N SER A 6 -7.37 10.39 -44.01
CA SER A 6 -6.93 9.13 -44.66
C SER A 6 -5.74 8.39 -44.02
N LEU A 7 -5.37 8.65 -42.77
CA LEU A 7 -4.23 7.96 -42.14
C LEU A 7 -4.54 7.00 -40.99
N PHE A 8 -5.82 6.77 -40.65
CA PHE A 8 -6.18 5.92 -39.49
C PHE A 8 -6.71 4.51 -39.82
N VAL A 9 -6.81 4.11 -41.10
CA VAL A 9 -7.42 2.82 -41.48
C VAL A 9 -6.39 1.67 -41.61
N ILE A 10 -5.09 1.93 -41.64
CA ILE A 10 -4.09 0.90 -41.99
C ILE A 10 -3.54 0.12 -40.78
N SER A 11 -3.80 0.54 -39.53
CA SER A 11 -3.20 -0.11 -38.34
C SER A 11 -4.12 -1.06 -37.54
N LEU A 12 -5.40 -1.22 -37.92
CA LEU A 12 -6.36 -2.08 -37.18
C LEU A 12 -6.48 -3.51 -37.72
N ILE A 13 -6.03 -3.75 -38.95
CA ILE A 13 -6.13 -5.05 -39.62
C ILE A 13 -5.24 -6.14 -38.97
N PRO A 14 -3.96 -5.90 -38.62
CA PRO A 14 -3.09 -6.99 -38.14
C PRO A 14 -3.44 -7.51 -36.74
N HIS A 15 -4.29 -6.80 -35.99
CA HIS A 15 -4.72 -7.22 -34.64
C HIS A 15 -6.00 -8.05 -34.65
N GLN A 16 -6.93 -7.82 -35.59
CA GLN A 16 -8.13 -8.66 -35.71
C GLN A 16 -7.80 -10.08 -36.17
N ASP A 17 -6.80 -10.24 -37.05
CA ASP A 17 -6.38 -11.57 -37.52
C ASP A 17 -5.75 -12.39 -36.39
N LYS A 18 -4.95 -11.76 -35.52
CA LYS A 18 -4.40 -12.39 -34.32
C LYS A 18 -5.46 -12.80 -33.30
N ILE A 19 -6.51 -11.99 -33.14
CA ILE A 19 -7.62 -12.32 -32.23
C ILE A 19 -8.39 -13.53 -32.77
N LYS A 20 -8.72 -13.54 -34.06
CA LYS A 20 -9.36 -14.70 -34.72
C LYS A 20 -8.51 -15.96 -34.65
N GLU A 21 -7.19 -15.85 -34.80
CA GLU A 21 -6.30 -17.00 -34.69
C GLU A 21 -6.27 -17.59 -33.27
N MET A 22 -6.27 -16.75 -32.25
CA MET A 22 -6.34 -17.20 -30.85
C MET A 22 -7.69 -17.82 -30.51
N GLU A 23 -8.81 -17.24 -30.98
CA GLU A 23 -10.15 -17.80 -30.80
C GLU A 23 -10.29 -19.19 -31.46
N ALA A 24 -9.74 -19.36 -32.67
CA ALA A 24 -9.72 -20.65 -33.35
C ALA A 24 -8.89 -21.71 -32.59
N ARG A 25 -7.76 -21.32 -31.99
CA ARG A 25 -6.96 -22.22 -31.14
C ARG A 25 -7.68 -22.65 -29.88
N ILE A 26 -8.41 -21.74 -29.23
CA ILE A 26 -9.19 -22.06 -28.02
C ILE A 26 -10.32 -23.05 -28.37
N GLN A 27 -11.06 -22.81 -29.46
CA GLN A 27 -12.11 -23.74 -29.91
C GLN A 27 -11.56 -25.12 -30.27
N ALA A 28 -10.37 -25.21 -30.88
CA ALA A 28 -9.74 -26.50 -31.19
C ALA A 28 -9.39 -27.29 -29.92
N ILE A 29 -8.94 -26.61 -28.86
CA ILE A 29 -8.63 -27.23 -27.56
C ILE A 29 -9.92 -27.70 -26.86
N GLU A 30 -11.00 -26.93 -26.93
CA GLU A 30 -12.29 -27.30 -26.34
C GLU A 30 -12.93 -28.49 -27.06
N GLN A 31 -12.82 -28.57 -28.38
CA GLN A 31 -13.27 -29.73 -29.16
C GLN A 31 -12.46 -31.00 -28.84
N HIS A 32 -11.16 -30.88 -28.59
CA HIS A 32 -10.33 -32.01 -28.15
C HIS A 32 -10.66 -32.47 -26.72
N ARG A 33 -11.20 -31.57 -25.89
CA ARG A 33 -11.62 -31.89 -24.52
C ARG A 33 -13.02 -32.52 -24.46
N GLY A 34 -13.88 -32.23 -25.44
CA GLY A 34 -15.22 -32.81 -25.57
C GLY A 34 -15.28 -34.25 -26.10
N SER A 35 -14.19 -34.79 -26.66
CA SER A 35 -14.16 -36.15 -27.23
C SER A 35 -13.78 -37.25 -26.24
N LEU A 36 -13.41 -36.91 -25.01
CA LEU A 36 -13.15 -37.88 -23.93
C LEU A 36 -14.35 -37.91 -22.99
N SER A 37 -15.38 -38.68 -23.36
CA SER A 37 -16.41 -39.12 -22.44
C SER A 37 -16.01 -40.44 -21.74
N PRO A 38 -16.55 -40.70 -20.53
CA PRO A 38 -15.93 -41.57 -19.55
C PRO A 38 -16.34 -43.04 -19.76
N ALA A 39 -15.35 -43.92 -19.87
CA ALA A 39 -15.59 -45.36 -19.78
C ALA A 39 -15.70 -45.78 -18.32
N THR A 40 -16.93 -46.09 -17.92
CA THR A 40 -17.26 -47.02 -16.83
C THR A 40 -16.62 -48.38 -17.06
N SER A 41 -16.01 -49.01 -16.04
CA SER A 41 -16.49 -50.28 -15.45
C SER A 41 -15.46 -51.04 -14.59
N SER A 42 -16.00 -51.60 -13.50
CA SER A 42 -15.77 -52.94 -12.94
C SER A 42 -14.51 -53.26 -12.11
N THR A 43 -14.78 -53.36 -10.81
CA THR A 43 -14.44 -54.48 -9.91
C THR A 43 -13.99 -55.79 -10.57
N ARG A 44 -12.82 -56.30 -10.15
CA ARG A 44 -12.62 -57.73 -9.91
C ARG A 44 -11.57 -57.96 -8.81
N SER A 45 -12.00 -58.69 -7.79
CA SER A 45 -11.21 -59.35 -6.74
C SER A 45 -10.25 -60.38 -7.35
N ILE A 46 -9.11 -60.65 -6.68
CA ILE A 46 -8.59 -62.01 -6.38
C ILE A 46 -7.34 -61.94 -5.45
N SER A 47 -7.46 -62.68 -4.33
CA SER A 47 -6.46 -63.37 -3.49
C SER A 47 -5.31 -62.65 -2.74
N ASN A 48 -5.42 -62.67 -1.41
CA ASN A 48 -4.35 -62.94 -0.41
C ASN A 48 -3.94 -64.44 -0.45
N PRO A 49 -2.84 -64.98 0.17
CA PRO A 49 -2.37 -64.73 1.57
C PRO A 49 -0.83 -64.97 1.79
N PRO A 50 -0.30 -65.30 3.01
CA PRO A 50 -0.35 -64.61 4.33
C PRO A 50 1.05 -64.48 5.03
N ASP A 51 0.98 -64.02 6.30
CA ASP A 51 1.92 -64.18 7.44
C ASP A 51 3.13 -63.22 7.51
N ALA A 52 3.49 -62.62 8.67
CA ALA A 52 3.28 -63.04 10.04
C ALA A 52 3.10 -61.87 11.05
N SER A 53 2.31 -62.19 12.08
CA SER A 53 2.14 -61.67 13.46
C SER A 53 3.15 -60.66 14.03
N SER A 54 2.69 -59.61 14.75
CA SER A 54 2.21 -59.61 16.16
C SER A 54 3.31 -60.01 17.15
N ALA A 55 3.51 -59.45 18.34
CA ALA A 55 2.90 -58.39 19.17
C ALA A 55 3.94 -58.17 20.31
N VAL A 56 3.84 -57.24 21.27
CA VAL A 56 2.99 -57.31 22.46
C VAL A 56 3.45 -56.17 23.38
N ARG A 57 2.48 -55.53 24.03
CA ARG A 57 2.58 -54.58 25.13
C ARG A 57 2.86 -55.28 26.48
N GLN A 58 3.44 -54.50 27.40
CA GLN A 58 3.18 -54.43 28.86
C GLN A 58 4.01 -55.23 29.89
N THR A 59 4.46 -54.46 30.90
CA THR A 59 4.57 -54.76 32.37
C THR A 59 5.65 -55.75 32.85
N LEU A 60 6.38 -55.62 33.97
CA LEU A 60 6.23 -54.89 35.25
C LEU A 60 7.58 -54.89 36.06
N SER A 61 7.80 -53.83 36.85
CA SER A 61 8.44 -53.69 38.19
C SER A 61 9.64 -54.54 38.66
N LEU A 62 10.64 -53.86 39.27
CA LEU A 62 11.14 -53.98 40.67
C LEU A 62 12.66 -53.69 40.75
N PHE A 63 13.06 -52.66 41.51
CA PHE A 63 13.97 -52.79 42.66
C PHE A 63 14.08 -51.45 43.41
N ASP A 64 14.00 -51.56 44.73
CA ASP A 64 14.00 -50.54 45.77
C ASP A 64 15.41 -49.98 46.10
N SER A 65 15.46 -48.67 46.37
CA SER A 65 16.02 -47.93 47.55
C SER A 65 17.40 -48.30 48.16
N PRO A 66 18.19 -47.36 48.77
CA PRO A 66 17.70 -46.34 49.70
C PRO A 66 18.35 -44.92 49.74
N THR A 67 17.53 -44.04 50.33
CA THR A 67 17.73 -42.73 50.99
C THR A 67 19.14 -42.23 51.34
N SER A 68 19.36 -40.92 51.08
CA SER A 68 19.98 -40.03 52.06
C SER A 68 19.39 -38.61 51.96
N ASN A 69 18.96 -38.09 53.11
CA ASN A 69 18.46 -36.73 53.31
C ASN A 69 19.63 -35.77 53.52
N TYR A 70 19.65 -34.66 52.81
CA TYR A 70 20.31 -33.44 53.29
C TYR A 70 19.49 -32.23 52.87
N SER A 71 18.93 -31.54 53.87
CA SER A 71 18.27 -30.26 53.75
C SER A 71 19.30 -29.16 53.50
N SER A 72 19.03 -28.26 52.56
CA SER A 72 19.70 -26.97 52.44
C SER A 72 18.67 -25.96 51.93
N GLU A 73 18.56 -24.86 52.66
CA GLU A 73 17.65 -23.73 52.43
C GLU A 73 17.78 -23.13 51.02
N PRO A 74 16.69 -22.68 50.37
CA PRO A 74 16.80 -21.90 49.16
C PRO A 74 17.08 -20.43 49.52
N LEU A 75 18.32 -20.00 49.25
CA LEU A 75 18.66 -18.59 49.09
C LEU A 75 17.81 -18.03 47.93
N GLY A 76 17.10 -16.93 48.20
CA GLY A 76 16.09 -16.36 47.29
C GLY A 76 16.59 -16.19 45.85
N THR A 77 15.97 -16.93 44.94
CA THR A 77 16.04 -16.68 43.51
C THR A 77 15.35 -15.33 43.23
N PRO A 78 16.00 -14.40 42.51
CA PRO A 78 15.28 -13.26 41.98
C PRO A 78 14.18 -13.81 41.07
N SER A 79 12.92 -13.49 41.38
CA SER A 79 11.78 -13.86 40.56
C SER A 79 11.99 -13.29 39.15
N THR A 80 12.39 -14.16 38.22
CA THR A 80 12.32 -13.87 36.78
C THR A 80 10.87 -13.49 36.49
N PRO A 81 10.60 -12.29 35.95
CA PRO A 81 9.25 -11.91 35.59
C PRO A 81 8.67 -12.98 34.66
N SER A 82 7.42 -13.36 34.88
CA SER A 82 6.76 -14.31 34.00
C SER A 82 6.73 -13.75 32.58
N ILE A 83 6.82 -14.63 31.57
CA ILE A 83 6.75 -14.24 30.15
C ILE A 83 5.47 -13.42 29.90
N ASP A 84 4.37 -13.75 30.59
CA ASP A 84 3.09 -13.05 30.48
C ASP A 84 3.14 -11.62 31.06
N ASP A 85 3.85 -11.35 32.16
CA ASP A 85 3.99 -9.99 32.74
C ASP A 85 4.86 -9.07 31.87
N SER A 86 5.93 -9.63 31.28
CA SER A 86 6.77 -8.92 30.30
C SER A 86 6.01 -8.64 29.00
N LEU A 87 5.14 -9.54 28.56
CA LEU A 87 4.32 -9.34 27.35
C LEU A 87 3.14 -8.39 27.55
N ALA A 88 2.56 -8.31 28.75
CA ALA A 88 1.54 -7.30 29.06
C ALA A 88 2.11 -5.87 28.92
N SER A 89 3.36 -5.65 29.35
CA SER A 89 4.06 -4.37 29.14
C SER A 89 4.37 -4.06 27.66
N LEU A 90 4.47 -5.07 26.78
CA LEU A 90 4.61 -4.89 25.33
C LEU A 90 3.30 -4.49 24.64
N LEU A 91 2.15 -4.75 25.26
CA LEU A 91 0.85 -4.28 24.78
C LEU A 91 0.60 -2.81 25.14
N GLU A 92 1.23 -2.32 26.21
CA GLU A 92 1.10 -0.93 26.68
C GLU A 92 2.22 0.01 26.20
N SER A 93 3.35 -0.51 25.70
CA SER A 93 4.50 0.31 25.31
C SER A 93 4.46 0.77 23.86
N ASP A 94 4.61 2.08 23.67
CA ASP A 94 4.97 2.66 22.39
C ASP A 94 6.40 2.26 22.02
N PHE A 95 6.55 1.81 20.78
CA PHE A 95 7.70 1.09 20.27
C PHE A 95 9.04 1.85 20.30
N THR A 96 9.05 3.14 20.66
CA THR A 96 10.30 3.92 20.82
C THR A 96 11.23 3.30 21.87
N SER A 97 10.69 2.46 22.76
CA SER A 97 11.42 1.69 23.77
C SER A 97 12.03 0.37 23.28
N TYR A 98 11.58 -0.22 22.16
CA TYR A 98 12.02 -1.56 21.72
C TYR A 98 13.53 -1.73 21.47
N PRO A 99 14.27 -0.79 20.85
CA PRO A 99 15.72 -0.95 20.72
C PRO A 99 16.45 -0.83 22.07
N SER A 100 15.77 -0.37 23.14
CA SER A 100 16.33 -0.18 24.47
C SER A 100 15.79 -1.15 25.53
N SER A 101 14.64 -1.80 25.29
CA SER A 101 14.04 -2.79 26.18
C SER A 101 14.56 -4.17 25.79
N ALA A 102 15.56 -4.66 26.52
CA ALA A 102 16.12 -5.99 26.33
C ALA A 102 15.05 -7.08 26.58
N TYR A 103 14.31 -7.49 25.55
CA TYR A 103 13.48 -8.69 25.55
C TYR A 103 14.12 -9.84 24.74
N PRO A 104 15.35 -10.30 25.08
CA PRO A 104 16.09 -11.30 24.30
C PRO A 104 15.36 -12.64 24.09
N GLN A 105 14.26 -12.86 24.81
CA GLN A 105 13.42 -14.06 24.70
C GLN A 105 12.58 -14.08 23.42
N VAL A 106 12.12 -12.92 22.91
CA VAL A 106 11.25 -12.89 21.72
C VAL A 106 12.05 -13.21 20.47
N GLU A 107 13.24 -12.63 20.31
CA GLU A 107 14.09 -12.92 19.14
C GLU A 107 14.61 -14.36 19.18
N ALA A 108 14.91 -14.91 20.36
CA ALA A 108 15.31 -16.31 20.49
C ALA A 108 14.19 -17.27 20.02
N VAL A 109 12.94 -17.02 20.44
CA VAL A 109 11.78 -17.82 20.01
C VAL A 109 11.57 -17.71 18.50
N ILE A 110 11.68 -16.51 17.94
CA ILE A 110 11.55 -16.28 16.50
C ILE A 110 12.68 -16.96 15.73
N ALA A 111 13.93 -16.87 16.20
CA ALA A 111 15.08 -17.48 15.56
C ALA A 111 14.97 -19.01 15.52
N VAL A 112 14.54 -19.65 16.62
CA VAL A 112 14.28 -21.10 16.68
C VAL A 112 13.21 -21.50 15.65
N ARG A 113 12.16 -20.69 15.51
CA ARG A 113 11.10 -20.93 14.52
C ARG A 113 11.61 -20.79 13.09
N LEU A 114 12.39 -19.75 12.79
CA LEU A 114 13.00 -19.54 11.48
C LEU A 114 13.95 -20.69 11.11
N ALA A 115 14.72 -21.21 12.08
CA ALA A 115 15.59 -22.36 11.89
C ALA A 115 14.79 -23.62 11.51
N GLY A 116 13.62 -23.83 12.12
CA GLY A 116 12.69 -24.91 11.73
C GLY A 116 12.21 -24.84 10.28
N GLU A 117 12.17 -23.62 9.70
CA GLU A 117 11.82 -23.38 8.30
C GLU A 117 13.03 -23.36 7.34
N GLY A 118 14.21 -23.71 7.85
CA GLY A 118 15.47 -23.75 7.09
C GLY A 118 16.18 -22.40 6.96
N ILE A 119 15.76 -21.37 7.69
CA ILE A 119 16.37 -20.03 7.70
C ILE A 119 17.12 -19.84 9.03
N ASN A 120 18.42 -20.12 9.02
CA ASN A 120 19.28 -20.04 10.20
C ASN A 120 19.86 -18.62 10.36
N ILE A 121 19.04 -17.69 10.86
CA ILE A 121 19.48 -16.32 11.17
C ILE A 121 19.90 -16.26 12.65
N HIS A 122 21.10 -15.75 12.91
CA HIS A 122 21.57 -15.55 14.29
C HIS A 122 20.66 -14.55 15.03
N PRO A 123 20.34 -14.75 16.33
CA PRO A 123 19.46 -13.86 17.09
C PRO A 123 19.87 -12.39 17.05
N ASP A 124 21.18 -12.09 17.02
CA ASP A 124 21.68 -10.72 16.93
C ASP A 124 21.44 -10.08 15.56
N SER A 125 21.59 -10.86 14.48
CA SER A 125 21.25 -10.42 13.12
C SER A 125 19.76 -10.16 12.99
N LEU A 126 18.93 -11.03 13.59
CA LEU A 126 17.49 -10.85 13.65
C LEU A 126 17.10 -9.57 14.40
N ARG A 127 17.70 -9.33 15.57
CA ARG A 127 17.49 -8.10 16.34
C ARG A 127 17.86 -6.85 15.54
N SER A 128 19.01 -6.89 14.86
CA SER A 128 19.46 -5.81 13.98
C SER A 128 18.45 -5.54 12.85
N MET A 129 17.99 -6.59 12.16
CA MET A 129 16.96 -6.46 11.12
C MET A 129 15.65 -5.85 11.66
N LEU A 130 15.17 -6.34 12.80
CA LEU A 130 13.95 -5.80 13.42
C LEU A 130 14.12 -4.32 13.81
N ALA A 131 15.26 -3.95 14.38
CA ALA A 131 15.57 -2.55 14.71
C ALA A 131 15.60 -1.64 13.47
N ILE A 132 16.22 -2.12 12.37
CA ILE A 132 16.25 -1.39 11.10
C ILE A 132 14.84 -1.22 10.54
N PHE A 133 14.05 -2.29 10.49
CA PHE A 133 12.67 -2.23 10.02
C PHE A 133 11.88 -1.19 10.81
N VAL A 134 11.99 -1.22 12.13
CA VAL A 134 11.29 -0.33 13.04
C VAL A 134 11.64 1.13 12.77
N GLN A 135 12.93 1.42 12.59
CA GLN A 135 13.41 2.77 12.26
C GLN A 135 12.88 3.24 10.89
N ARG A 136 12.64 2.32 9.97
CA ARG A 136 12.23 2.61 8.58
C ARG A 136 10.76 2.30 8.28
N ARG A 137 9.97 1.88 9.27
CA ARG A 137 8.59 1.38 9.08
C ARG A 137 7.63 2.40 8.48
N GLY A 138 7.90 3.70 8.72
CA GLY A 138 7.12 4.79 8.13
C GLY A 138 7.18 4.79 6.60
N LEU A 139 8.28 4.26 6.03
CA LEU A 139 8.45 4.13 4.58
C LEU A 139 7.72 2.91 4.01
N THR A 140 7.56 1.84 4.79
CA THR A 140 6.99 0.54 4.34
C THR A 140 5.46 0.48 4.43
N GLY A 141 4.80 1.60 4.77
CA GLY A 141 3.35 1.65 4.95
C GLY A 141 2.84 0.62 5.96
N TYR A 142 3.66 0.30 6.96
CA TYR A 142 3.26 -0.56 8.06
C TYR A 142 2.25 0.16 8.96
N LYS A 143 1.06 -0.43 9.16
CA LYS A 143 -0.06 0.17 9.90
C LYS A 143 -0.62 -0.71 11.01
N LEU A 144 0.00 -1.85 11.29
CA LEU A 144 -0.41 -2.73 12.37
C LEU A 144 0.11 -2.24 13.72
N HIS A 145 -0.63 -2.57 14.78
CA HIS A 145 -0.22 -2.39 16.15
C HIS A 145 0.97 -3.29 16.46
N THR A 146 2.13 -2.67 16.68
CA THR A 146 3.39 -3.41 16.72
C THR A 146 3.48 -4.35 17.91
N GLY A 147 2.98 -3.93 19.09
CA GLY A 147 2.91 -4.79 20.28
C GLY A 147 2.05 -6.04 20.05
N ARG A 148 0.95 -5.92 19.28
CA ARG A 148 0.09 -7.07 18.94
C ARG A 148 0.81 -8.01 17.98
N VAL A 149 1.51 -7.47 16.99
CA VAL A 149 2.28 -8.29 16.04
C VAL A 149 3.38 -9.07 16.76
N LEU A 150 4.17 -8.42 17.61
CA LEU A 150 5.20 -9.10 18.40
C LEU A 150 4.61 -10.15 19.34
N TYR A 151 3.53 -9.84 20.04
CA TYR A 151 2.81 -10.78 20.91
C TYR A 151 2.35 -12.03 20.14
N ASN A 152 1.78 -11.84 18.95
CA ASN A 152 1.32 -12.96 18.12
C ASN A 152 2.49 -13.76 17.54
N LEU A 153 3.61 -13.11 17.22
CA LEU A 153 4.83 -13.78 16.78
C LEU A 153 5.44 -14.65 17.88
N SER A 154 5.36 -14.24 19.14
CA SER A 154 5.89 -15.01 20.27
C SER A 154 4.96 -16.13 20.75
N LYS A 155 3.63 -15.92 20.71
CA LYS A 155 2.66 -16.84 21.33
C LYS A 155 1.99 -17.81 20.35
N SER A 156 1.66 -17.37 19.14
CA SER A 156 0.81 -18.17 18.24
C SER A 156 1.61 -19.27 17.53
N SER A 157 1.07 -20.49 17.47
CA SER A 157 1.62 -21.62 16.70
C SER A 157 1.33 -21.49 15.19
N GLU A 158 0.23 -20.86 14.82
CA GLU A 158 -0.10 -20.34 13.48
C GLU A 158 -0.92 -19.04 13.69
N PRO A 159 -0.91 -17.97 12.87
CA PRO A 159 -0.13 -17.65 11.67
C PRO A 159 0.48 -16.22 11.70
N VAL A 160 1.77 -16.02 11.34
CA VAL A 160 2.28 -14.71 10.86
C VAL A 160 3.59 -14.81 10.04
N LEU A 161 4.02 -16.01 9.61
CA LEU A 161 5.34 -16.17 8.99
C LEU A 161 5.54 -15.30 7.75
N ALA A 162 4.51 -15.17 6.90
CA ALA A 162 4.55 -14.26 5.76
C ALA A 162 4.84 -12.81 6.15
N LEU A 163 4.17 -12.29 7.20
CA LEU A 163 4.39 -10.93 7.68
C LEU A 163 5.78 -10.78 8.32
N LEU A 164 6.26 -11.79 9.07
CA LEU A 164 7.62 -11.80 9.58
C LEU A 164 8.64 -11.74 8.43
N TYR A 165 8.50 -12.59 7.42
CA TYR A 165 9.42 -12.61 6.29
C TYR A 165 9.45 -11.29 5.54
N VAL A 166 8.32 -10.63 5.29
CA VAL A 166 8.35 -9.29 4.65
C VAL A 166 8.96 -8.21 5.54
N ILE A 167 8.80 -8.31 6.87
CA ILE A 167 9.44 -7.39 7.82
C ILE A 167 10.97 -7.52 7.70
N LEU A 168 11.47 -8.75 7.70
CA LEU A 168 12.90 -9.04 7.53
C LEU A 168 13.38 -8.65 6.13
N LEU A 169 12.58 -8.89 5.10
CA LEU A 169 12.88 -8.51 3.72
C LEU A 169 13.04 -6.98 3.59
N ALA A 170 12.12 -6.22 4.17
CA ALA A 170 12.20 -4.77 4.21
C ALA A 170 13.46 -4.30 4.98
N ALA A 171 13.82 -4.97 6.06
CA ALA A 171 15.07 -4.67 6.78
C ALA A 171 16.32 -4.94 5.92
N CYS A 172 16.37 -6.09 5.23
CA CYS A 172 17.44 -6.42 4.28
C CYS A 172 17.57 -5.38 3.17
N HIS A 173 16.45 -4.79 2.73
CA HIS A 173 16.49 -3.72 1.74
C HIS A 173 17.14 -2.44 2.27
N PHE A 174 16.85 -2.04 3.51
CA PHE A 174 17.33 -0.78 4.08
C PHE A 174 18.69 -0.87 4.78
N THR A 175 19.18 -2.07 5.09
CA THR A 175 20.49 -2.23 5.74
C THR A 175 21.63 -1.83 4.80
N GLU A 176 22.78 -1.45 5.37
CA GLU A 176 24.03 -1.29 4.62
C GLU A 176 24.91 -2.54 4.71
N ASP A 177 24.67 -3.37 5.73
CA ASP A 177 25.42 -4.59 6.02
C ASP A 177 25.26 -5.64 4.90
N LEU A 178 26.39 -6.08 4.35
CA LEU A 178 26.44 -7.07 3.27
C LEU A 178 25.98 -8.47 3.74
N GLU A 179 26.24 -8.83 5.01
CA GLU A 179 25.81 -10.11 5.55
C GLU A 179 24.28 -10.17 5.63
N LEU A 180 23.64 -9.12 6.15
CA LEU A 180 22.19 -9.02 6.22
C LEU A 180 21.55 -8.95 4.83
N LYS A 181 22.19 -8.26 3.87
CA LYS A 181 21.72 -8.22 2.47
C LYS A 181 21.75 -9.58 1.79
N SER A 182 22.71 -10.45 2.13
CA SER A 182 22.83 -11.77 1.50
C SER A 182 21.57 -12.64 1.65
N TRP A 183 20.79 -12.41 2.72
CA TRP A 183 19.54 -13.11 3.00
C TRP A 183 18.35 -12.65 2.16
N GLU A 184 18.44 -11.51 1.48
CA GLU A 184 17.30 -10.85 0.81
C GLU A 184 16.58 -11.78 -0.18
N ASN A 185 17.31 -12.49 -1.03
CA ASN A 185 16.71 -13.39 -2.03
C ASN A 185 16.05 -14.62 -1.38
N ALA A 186 16.71 -15.22 -0.38
CA ALA A 186 16.16 -16.38 0.31
C ALA A 186 14.86 -16.03 1.06
N ILE A 187 14.85 -14.88 1.74
CA ILE A 187 13.67 -14.37 2.43
C ILE A 187 12.57 -14.00 1.43
N LEU A 188 12.90 -13.42 0.27
CA LEU A 188 11.93 -13.09 -0.77
C LEU A 188 11.20 -14.33 -1.31
N GLU A 189 11.93 -15.39 -1.65
CA GLU A 189 11.33 -16.63 -2.15
C GLU A 189 10.46 -17.29 -1.07
N ARG A 190 10.94 -17.30 0.18
CA ARG A 190 10.15 -17.82 1.30
C ARG A 190 8.88 -17.01 1.54
N THR A 191 8.96 -15.68 1.43
CA THR A 191 7.81 -14.78 1.54
C THR A 191 6.73 -15.12 0.53
N LYS A 192 7.10 -15.28 -0.75
CA LYS A 192 6.14 -15.62 -1.82
C LYS A 192 5.45 -16.94 -1.52
N SER A 193 6.22 -17.96 -1.18
CA SER A 193 5.70 -19.29 -0.84
C SER A 193 4.72 -19.26 0.34
N GLU A 194 5.03 -18.51 1.40
CA GLU A 194 4.11 -18.37 2.54
C GLU A 194 2.85 -17.59 2.20
N ILE A 195 2.94 -16.56 1.34
CA ILE A 195 1.74 -15.83 0.87
C ILE A 195 0.84 -16.78 0.07
N GLU A 196 1.39 -17.55 -0.87
CA GLU A 196 0.61 -18.52 -1.65
C GLU A 196 -0.02 -19.61 -0.75
N SER A 197 0.75 -20.13 0.21
CA SER A 197 0.28 -21.12 1.18
C SER A 197 -0.84 -20.58 2.07
N ASN A 198 -0.76 -19.31 2.47
CA ASN A 198 -1.80 -18.63 3.25
C ASN A 198 -3.10 -18.46 2.46
N ILE A 199 -3.04 -18.17 1.16
CA ILE A 199 -4.23 -18.11 0.29
C ILE A 199 -4.93 -19.47 0.26
N ALA A 200 -4.17 -20.56 0.13
CA ALA A 200 -4.71 -21.92 0.17
C ALA A 200 -5.34 -22.26 1.53
N ARG A 201 -4.74 -21.80 2.64
CA ARG A 201 -5.28 -21.95 4.00
C ARG A 201 -6.55 -21.13 4.22
N ALA A 202 -6.61 -19.90 3.69
CA ALA A 202 -7.80 -19.05 3.74
C ALA A 202 -9.03 -19.72 3.13
N HIS A 203 -8.83 -20.64 2.18
CA HIS A 203 -9.92 -21.42 1.58
C HIS A 203 -10.43 -22.60 2.43
N LYS A 204 -9.63 -23.13 3.36
CA LYS A 204 -9.94 -24.33 4.18
C LYS A 204 -10.48 -24.00 5.59
N TYR A 205 -10.98 -22.78 5.76
CA TYR A 205 -11.22 -22.06 7.02
C TYR A 205 -11.70 -22.86 8.24
N ASN A 206 -10.97 -22.74 9.37
CA ASN A 206 -11.34 -23.19 10.73
C ASN A 206 -11.26 -22.05 11.80
N GLY A 207 -11.25 -20.78 11.40
CA GLY A 207 -11.28 -19.64 12.35
C GLY A 207 -9.92 -19.13 12.86
N GLU A 208 -8.82 -19.84 12.62
CA GLU A 208 -7.48 -19.48 13.11
C GLU A 208 -6.67 -18.59 12.14
N TYR A 209 -7.21 -18.29 10.95
CA TYR A 209 -6.49 -17.54 9.92
C TYR A 209 -6.55 -16.02 10.15
N ASN A 210 -5.40 -15.41 10.46
CA ASN A 210 -5.27 -13.96 10.58
C ASN A 210 -5.14 -13.29 9.20
N SER A 211 -6.28 -13.05 8.56
CA SER A 211 -6.39 -12.41 7.25
C SER A 211 -5.80 -10.99 7.21
N LEU A 212 -5.89 -10.23 8.30
CA LEU A 212 -5.36 -8.87 8.33
C LEU A 212 -3.82 -8.84 8.25
N TYR A 213 -3.16 -9.77 8.93
CA TYR A 213 -1.70 -9.91 8.87
C TYR A 213 -1.25 -10.38 7.49
N HIS A 214 -2.01 -11.27 6.86
CA HIS A 214 -1.77 -11.67 5.48
C HIS A 214 -1.88 -10.48 4.52
N LEU A 215 -2.94 -9.67 4.65
CA LEU A 215 -3.14 -8.47 3.85
C LEU A 215 -1.98 -7.46 4.01
N GLN A 216 -1.54 -7.21 5.26
CA GLN A 216 -0.39 -6.35 5.52
C GLN A 216 0.89 -6.94 4.90
N ALA A 217 1.06 -8.27 4.91
CA ALA A 217 2.21 -8.93 4.29
C ALA A 217 2.24 -8.70 2.78
N MET A 218 1.11 -8.90 2.09
CA MET A 218 0.98 -8.65 0.65
C MET A 218 1.27 -7.18 0.30
N LEU A 219 0.79 -6.25 1.14
CA LEU A 219 1.05 -4.82 0.98
C LEU A 219 2.54 -4.48 1.09
N ILE A 220 3.23 -4.94 2.14
CA ILE A 220 4.66 -4.66 2.33
C ILE A 220 5.49 -5.29 1.21
N LEU A 221 5.14 -6.51 0.77
CA LEU A 221 5.80 -7.13 -0.38
C LEU A 221 5.63 -6.31 -1.66
N SER A 222 4.44 -5.76 -1.89
CA SER A 222 4.20 -4.86 -3.02
C SER A 222 5.10 -3.62 -2.96
N GLN A 223 5.24 -3.04 -1.76
CA GLN A 223 6.13 -1.89 -1.54
C GLN A 223 7.61 -2.23 -1.72
N TYR A 224 8.04 -3.41 -1.27
CA TYR A 224 9.38 -3.90 -1.54
C TYR A 224 9.68 -3.94 -3.05
N TYR A 225 8.75 -4.40 -3.88
CA TYR A 225 8.93 -4.34 -5.33
C TYR A 225 9.00 -2.91 -5.86
N TYR A 226 8.22 -1.96 -5.31
CA TYR A 226 8.38 -0.55 -5.67
C TYR A 226 9.78 -0.02 -5.31
N PHE A 227 10.30 -0.34 -4.13
CA PHE A 227 11.65 0.07 -3.73
C PHE A 227 12.74 -0.54 -4.63
N LYS A 228 12.55 -1.77 -5.09
CA LYS A 228 13.43 -2.44 -6.07
C LYS A 228 13.22 -1.97 -7.51
N SER A 229 12.41 -0.94 -7.74
CA SER A 229 12.05 -0.44 -9.08
C SER A 229 11.39 -1.48 -10.00
N ARG A 230 10.79 -2.51 -9.39
CA ARG A 230 10.09 -3.63 -10.03
C ARG A 230 8.60 -3.32 -10.20
N MET A 231 8.33 -2.28 -10.99
CA MET A 231 7.00 -1.64 -11.08
C MET A 231 5.87 -2.59 -11.50
N LEU A 232 6.14 -3.50 -12.44
CA LEU A 232 5.13 -4.44 -12.92
C LEU A 232 4.76 -5.46 -11.84
N GLU A 233 5.74 -6.07 -11.17
CA GLU A 233 5.47 -7.02 -10.10
C GLU A 233 4.82 -6.33 -8.89
N ALA A 234 5.25 -5.10 -8.60
CA ALA A 234 4.63 -4.29 -7.57
C ALA A 234 3.15 -4.00 -7.89
N HIS A 235 2.84 -3.67 -9.14
CA HIS A 235 1.47 -3.42 -9.60
C HIS A 235 0.60 -4.68 -9.49
N VAL A 236 1.08 -5.81 -9.99
CA VAL A 236 0.37 -7.10 -9.90
C VAL A 236 0.09 -7.47 -8.45
N ASN A 237 1.09 -7.36 -7.57
CA ASN A 237 0.90 -7.67 -6.15
C ASN A 237 -0.04 -6.67 -5.45
N THR A 238 0.05 -5.38 -5.78
CA THR A 238 -0.86 -4.35 -5.24
C THR A 238 -2.30 -4.65 -5.65
N ASN A 239 -2.52 -5.04 -6.90
CA ASN A 239 -3.84 -5.43 -7.40
C ASN A 239 -4.39 -6.66 -6.66
N SER A 240 -3.60 -7.72 -6.54
CA SER A 240 -3.98 -8.91 -5.75
C SER A 240 -4.31 -8.55 -4.30
N THR A 241 -3.57 -7.61 -3.70
CA THR A 241 -3.80 -7.09 -2.34
C THR A 241 -5.15 -6.36 -2.26
N ILE A 242 -5.49 -5.52 -3.25
CA ILE A 242 -6.80 -4.85 -3.34
C ILE A 242 -7.92 -5.90 -3.43
N GLN A 243 -7.80 -6.88 -4.32
CA GLN A 243 -8.82 -7.92 -4.49
C GLN A 243 -9.03 -8.72 -3.20
N PHE A 244 -7.94 -9.01 -2.47
CA PHE A 244 -8.03 -9.65 -1.17
C PHE A 244 -8.75 -8.77 -0.14
N ALA A 245 -8.44 -7.46 -0.07
CA ALA A 245 -9.15 -6.50 0.77
C ALA A 245 -10.65 -6.39 0.42
N ILE A 246 -11.00 -6.42 -0.87
CA ILE A 246 -12.39 -6.45 -1.33
C ILE A 246 -13.08 -7.73 -0.86
N ALA A 247 -12.44 -8.89 -1.03
CA ALA A 247 -12.96 -10.18 -0.62
C ALA A 247 -13.16 -10.28 0.90
N MET A 248 -12.31 -9.61 1.69
CA MET A 248 -12.51 -9.46 3.13
C MET A 248 -13.66 -8.51 3.49
N GLY A 249 -14.14 -7.69 2.56
CA GLY A 249 -15.18 -6.69 2.81
C GLY A 249 -14.68 -5.43 3.51
N ILE A 250 -13.37 -5.28 3.74
CA ILE A 250 -12.83 -4.12 4.46
C ILE A 250 -12.96 -2.80 3.70
N HIS A 251 -13.27 -2.83 2.40
CA HIS A 251 -13.63 -1.65 1.62
C HIS A 251 -14.97 -1.01 2.03
N ARG A 252 -15.75 -1.67 2.92
CA ARG A 252 -17.07 -1.22 3.38
C ARG A 252 -17.14 -0.89 4.88
N LEU A 253 -16.03 -0.49 5.51
CA LEU A 253 -15.98 -0.16 6.93
C LEU A 253 -16.54 1.24 7.21
N ASN A 254 -17.87 1.35 7.31
CA ASN A 254 -18.62 2.61 7.39
C ASN A 254 -18.64 3.30 8.78
N SER A 255 -17.89 2.79 9.76
CA SER A 255 -17.88 3.29 11.14
C SER A 255 -16.50 3.06 11.77
N ARG A 256 -16.08 4.00 12.64
CA ARG A 256 -14.91 3.85 13.51
C ARG A 256 -15.23 3.21 14.86
N ILE A 257 -16.52 3.15 15.20
CA ILE A 257 -17.03 2.55 16.43
C ILE A 257 -17.43 1.10 16.13
N LEU A 258 -16.84 0.16 16.87
CA LEU A 258 -17.01 -1.28 16.68
C LEU A 258 -18.49 -1.69 16.70
N ASP A 259 -19.26 -1.20 17.67
CA ASP A 259 -20.69 -1.55 17.83
C ASP A 259 -21.60 -0.93 16.77
N HIS A 260 -21.15 0.14 16.11
CA HIS A 260 -21.91 0.81 15.05
C HIS A 260 -21.61 0.26 13.66
N TYR A 261 -20.68 -0.70 13.55
CA TYR A 261 -20.34 -1.35 12.31
C TYR A 261 -21.48 -2.27 11.85
N THR A 262 -22.34 -1.75 10.99
CA THR A 262 -23.28 -2.57 10.23
C THR A 262 -22.55 -3.20 9.06
N ALA A 263 -21.98 -4.39 9.29
CA ALA A 263 -21.64 -5.27 8.18
C ALA A 263 -22.94 -5.57 7.43
N ILE A 264 -23.24 -4.82 6.38
CA ILE A 264 -24.30 -5.20 5.44
C ILE A 264 -23.82 -6.53 4.87
N PRO A 265 -24.44 -7.67 5.22
CA PRO A 265 -23.99 -8.94 4.70
C PRO A 265 -24.09 -8.82 3.18
N PRO A 266 -22.99 -9.07 2.44
CA PRO A 266 -23.09 -9.09 1.00
C PRO A 266 -24.21 -10.08 0.64
N LYS A 267 -25.08 -9.71 -0.30
CA LYS A 267 -25.98 -10.66 -0.98
C LYS A 267 -25.10 -11.61 -1.81
N SER A 268 -24.32 -12.44 -1.14
CA SER A 268 -23.32 -13.31 -1.73
C SER A 268 -23.81 -14.74 -1.60
N GLY A 269 -24.05 -15.39 -2.73
CA GLY A 269 -24.29 -16.83 -2.83
C GLY A 269 -23.07 -17.69 -2.45
N PHE A 270 -21.93 -17.08 -2.10
CA PHE A 270 -20.83 -17.77 -1.42
C PHE A 270 -21.08 -17.69 0.09
N GLY A 271 -21.51 -18.80 0.70
CA GLY A 271 -21.78 -18.93 2.13
C GLY A 271 -20.55 -18.80 3.04
N ARG A 272 -19.69 -17.79 2.81
CA ARG A 272 -18.59 -17.42 3.70
C ARG A 272 -19.01 -16.25 4.56
N GLU A 273 -18.76 -16.38 5.87
CA GLU A 273 -18.95 -15.28 6.80
C GLU A 273 -17.98 -14.15 6.46
N PRO A 274 -18.44 -12.90 6.32
CA PRO A 274 -17.56 -11.76 6.09
C PRO A 274 -16.58 -11.59 7.25
N TRP A 275 -15.37 -11.11 6.97
CA TRP A 275 -14.39 -10.80 8.01
C TRP A 275 -14.97 -9.78 9.01
N ARG A 276 -14.67 -9.98 10.30
CA ARG A 276 -15.11 -9.09 11.38
C ARG A 276 -13.92 -8.74 12.29
N PRO A 277 -13.78 -7.46 12.68
CA PRO A 277 -12.80 -7.06 13.67
C PRO A 277 -13.13 -7.67 15.04
N ARG A 278 -12.11 -8.14 15.77
CA ARG A 278 -12.24 -8.69 17.14
C ARG A 278 -12.30 -7.59 18.20
N ASP A 279 -11.64 -6.47 17.95
CA ASP A 279 -11.56 -5.32 18.84
C ASP A 279 -11.51 -3.99 18.06
N SER A 280 -11.61 -2.87 18.78
CA SER A 280 -11.53 -1.51 18.20
C SER A 280 -10.19 -1.25 17.51
N ILE A 281 -9.10 -1.82 18.05
CA ILE A 281 -7.76 -1.68 17.48
C ILE A 281 -7.69 -2.37 16.12
N GLU A 282 -8.24 -3.57 15.98
CA GLU A 282 -8.25 -4.33 14.73
C GLU A 282 -9.13 -3.66 13.67
N LEU A 283 -10.22 -3.03 14.08
CA LEU A 283 -11.00 -2.16 13.20
C LEU A 283 -10.16 -0.98 12.69
N GLY A 284 -9.42 -0.33 13.58
CA GLY A 284 -8.50 0.77 13.21
C GLY A 284 -7.37 0.34 12.29
N GLU A 285 -6.78 -0.84 12.53
CA GLU A 285 -5.77 -1.45 11.67
C GLU A 285 -6.35 -1.72 10.28
N ALA A 286 -7.55 -2.29 10.18
CA ALA A 286 -8.19 -2.59 8.90
C ALA A 286 -8.54 -1.34 8.08
N ILE A 287 -9.07 -0.30 8.73
CA ILE A 287 -9.33 1.00 8.09
C ILE A 287 -8.02 1.56 7.52
N ASN A 288 -6.98 1.66 8.36
CA ASN A 288 -5.69 2.22 7.95
C ASN A 288 -5.01 1.40 6.84
N ILE A 289 -5.07 0.07 6.91
CA ILE A 289 -4.49 -0.81 5.89
C ILE A 289 -5.20 -0.64 4.55
N LEU A 290 -6.54 -0.61 4.52
CA LEU A 290 -7.27 -0.40 3.27
C LEU A 290 -6.79 0.88 2.57
N TRP A 291 -6.74 1.98 3.31
CA TRP A 291 -6.33 3.26 2.76
C TRP A 291 -4.89 3.27 2.30
N GLN A 292 -3.99 2.56 2.99
CA GLN A 292 -2.61 2.39 2.55
C GLN A 292 -2.50 1.58 1.25
N VAL A 293 -3.33 0.55 1.07
CA VAL A 293 -3.41 -0.23 -0.18
C VAL A 293 -3.88 0.67 -1.33
N ILE A 294 -4.94 1.46 -1.11
CA ILE A 294 -5.47 2.42 -2.10
C ILE A 294 -4.42 3.47 -2.44
N PHE A 295 -3.77 4.05 -1.44
CA PHE A 295 -2.67 4.99 -1.60
C PHE A 295 -1.56 4.43 -2.49
N SER A 296 -1.08 3.22 -2.17
CA SER A 296 -0.03 2.55 -2.94
C SER A 296 -0.44 2.37 -4.40
N HIS A 297 -1.70 2.02 -4.66
CA HIS A 297 -2.22 1.86 -6.00
C HIS A 297 -2.31 3.18 -6.79
N ILE A 298 -2.87 4.25 -6.20
CA ILE A 298 -2.97 5.56 -6.85
C ILE A 298 -1.57 6.13 -7.13
N MET A 299 -0.65 6.02 -6.17
CA MET A 299 0.74 6.46 -6.36
C MET A 299 1.43 5.70 -7.49
N THR A 300 1.15 4.41 -7.63
CA THR A 300 1.72 3.61 -8.72
C THR A 300 1.23 4.08 -10.08
N ILE A 301 -0.08 4.31 -10.21
CA ILE A 301 -0.66 4.87 -11.44
C ILE A 301 0.01 6.21 -11.75
N PHE A 302 0.20 7.06 -10.75
CA PHE A 302 0.84 8.36 -10.93
C PHE A 302 2.31 8.26 -11.37
N VAL A 303 3.12 7.43 -10.71
CA VAL A 303 4.56 7.26 -11.01
C VAL A 303 4.78 6.57 -12.36
N THR A 304 4.00 5.53 -12.66
CA THR A 304 4.10 4.82 -13.95
C THR A 304 3.58 5.65 -15.12
N SER A 305 2.64 6.58 -14.88
CA SER A 305 2.14 7.54 -15.87
C SER A 305 3.08 8.75 -16.07
N SER A 306 4.35 8.66 -15.66
CA SER A 306 5.38 9.72 -15.76
C SER A 306 5.75 10.18 -17.19
N ARG A 307 4.95 9.85 -18.20
CA ARG A 307 4.80 10.71 -19.40
C ARG A 307 4.00 12.00 -19.15
N GLY A 308 3.70 12.32 -17.88
CA GLY A 308 3.61 13.67 -17.33
C GLY A 308 2.22 14.26 -17.39
N CYS A 309 1.66 14.65 -16.24
CA CYS A 309 0.52 15.55 -16.00
C CYS A 309 -0.69 15.51 -16.96
N VAL A 310 -0.82 14.46 -17.74
CA VAL A 310 -1.96 14.20 -18.61
C VAL A 310 -2.45 12.84 -18.17
N ALA A 311 -3.61 12.83 -17.52
CA ALA A 311 -4.40 11.63 -17.30
C ALA A 311 -4.88 11.00 -18.63
N ARG A 312 -4.26 11.31 -19.78
CA ARG A 312 -4.45 10.59 -21.03
C ARG A 312 -4.11 9.12 -20.86
N ASP A 313 -3.23 8.79 -19.91
CA ASP A 313 -2.84 7.42 -19.59
C ASP A 313 -3.50 6.82 -18.33
N LEU A 314 -4.78 7.13 -18.09
CA LEU A 314 -5.71 6.04 -17.69
C LEU A 314 -5.70 4.89 -18.73
N VAL A 315 -5.13 5.19 -19.90
CA VAL A 315 -4.55 4.29 -20.90
C VAL A 315 -3.43 3.36 -20.38
N GLY A 316 -2.93 3.43 -19.14
CA GLY A 316 -2.23 2.27 -18.54
C GLY A 316 -3.17 1.07 -18.32
N GLY A 317 -4.40 1.36 -17.87
CA GLY A 317 -5.50 0.39 -17.82
C GLY A 317 -6.17 0.15 -19.17
N LEU A 318 -5.97 1.02 -20.17
CA LEU A 318 -6.56 0.91 -21.52
C LEU A 318 -5.58 0.35 -22.58
N ILE A 319 -4.26 0.45 -22.38
CA ILE A 319 -3.17 -0.25 -23.11
C ILE A 319 -3.12 -1.71 -22.66
N ASN A 320 -3.36 -1.97 -21.37
CA ASN A 320 -3.41 -3.33 -20.82
C ASN A 320 -4.85 -3.88 -20.69
N GLY A 321 -5.89 -3.07 -20.91
CA GLY A 321 -7.30 -3.48 -20.80
C GLY A 321 -7.78 -3.85 -19.39
N LEU A 322 -7.05 -3.44 -18.33
CA LEU A 322 -7.39 -3.79 -16.96
C LEU A 322 -8.23 -2.68 -16.30
N PRO A 323 -9.48 -2.95 -15.89
CA PRO A 323 -10.28 -1.99 -15.13
C PRO A 323 -9.62 -1.70 -13.78
N PRO A 324 -9.83 -0.50 -13.19
CA PRO A 324 -9.40 -0.24 -11.82
C PRO A 324 -10.06 -1.25 -10.89
N SER A 325 -9.24 -1.93 -10.11
CA SER A 325 -9.65 -3.05 -9.24
C SER A 325 -10.65 -2.64 -8.17
N LEU A 326 -10.60 -1.38 -7.74
CA LEU A 326 -11.53 -0.76 -6.82
C LEU A 326 -11.69 0.71 -7.21
N PRO A 327 -12.78 1.11 -7.85
CA PRO A 327 -13.06 2.52 -8.09
C PRO A 327 -13.32 3.23 -6.75
N PRO A 328 -12.83 4.47 -6.52
CA PRO A 328 -13.04 5.18 -5.26
C PRO A 328 -14.51 5.33 -4.84
N GLU A 329 -15.43 5.33 -5.80
CA GLU A 329 -16.88 5.40 -5.56
C GLU A 329 -17.45 4.18 -4.83
N ASP A 330 -16.81 3.01 -4.93
CA ASP A 330 -17.23 1.78 -4.25
C ASP A 330 -16.71 1.69 -2.80
N ILE A 331 -15.89 2.65 -2.39
CA ILE A 331 -15.23 2.68 -1.10
C ILE A 331 -16.12 3.43 -0.11
N THR A 332 -16.84 2.68 0.72
CA THR A 332 -17.66 3.25 1.81
C THR A 332 -16.93 3.24 3.14
N THR A 333 -15.62 2.97 3.12
CA THR A 333 -14.80 2.98 4.32
C THR A 333 -14.56 4.41 4.78
N VAL A 334 -14.66 4.64 6.09
CA VAL A 334 -14.43 5.94 6.70
C VAL A 334 -12.97 6.36 6.60
N TRP A 335 -12.72 7.67 6.54
CA TRP A 335 -11.35 8.22 6.49
C TRP A 335 -10.46 7.73 7.64
N PRO A 336 -9.16 7.49 7.37
CA PRO A 336 -8.24 6.93 8.36
C PRO A 336 -7.92 7.96 9.45
N ILE A 337 -7.86 7.47 10.69
CA ILE A 337 -7.43 8.24 11.86
C ILE A 337 -6.19 7.57 12.47
N SER A 338 -5.55 8.24 13.43
CA SER A 338 -4.36 7.69 14.07
C SER A 338 -4.71 6.38 14.77
N LEU A 339 -3.84 5.38 14.67
CA LEU A 339 -4.03 4.13 15.39
C LEU A 339 -4.08 4.36 16.91
N SER A 340 -3.34 5.36 17.40
CA SER A 340 -3.35 5.78 18.82
C SER A 340 -4.75 6.17 19.31
N ASP A 341 -5.59 6.74 18.45
CA ASP A 341 -6.97 7.14 18.81
C ASP A 341 -7.84 5.90 19.08
N PHE A 342 -7.62 4.81 18.34
CA PHE A 342 -8.30 3.53 18.58
C PHE A 342 -7.83 2.84 19.87
N ILE A 343 -6.55 3.01 20.24
CA ILE A 343 -5.98 2.47 21.48
C ILE A 343 -6.56 3.20 22.69
N GLN A 344 -6.64 4.53 22.63
CA GLN A 344 -7.16 5.36 23.72
C GLN A 344 -8.67 5.20 23.94
N GLY A 345 -9.41 4.73 22.91
CA GLY A 345 -10.83 4.37 23.00
C GLY A 345 -11.79 5.51 23.33
N SER A 346 -11.31 6.74 23.49
CA SER A 346 -12.11 7.91 23.87
C SER A 346 -12.14 8.92 22.74
N ASN A 347 -13.34 9.46 22.45
CA ASN A 347 -13.62 10.49 21.44
C ASN A 347 -13.45 10.11 19.95
N LEU A 348 -13.64 8.84 19.58
CA LEU A 348 -13.72 8.47 18.16
C LEU A 348 -14.90 9.20 17.47
N PRO A 349 -14.66 9.93 16.37
CA PRO A 349 -15.73 10.60 15.64
C PRO A 349 -16.78 9.59 15.16
N SER A 350 -18.05 9.89 15.47
CA SER A 350 -19.20 9.08 15.02
C SER A 350 -19.61 9.37 13.56
N ASP A 351 -18.83 10.20 12.84
CA ASP A 351 -19.08 10.45 11.43
C ASP A 351 -18.87 9.19 10.59
N ARG A 352 -19.56 9.16 9.45
CA ARG A 352 -19.49 8.09 8.45
C ARG A 352 -18.90 8.60 7.15
N HIS A 353 -18.03 9.61 7.22
CA HIS A 353 -17.53 10.29 6.04
C HIS A 353 -16.52 9.39 5.32
N SER A 354 -16.77 9.15 4.04
CA SER A 354 -15.98 8.34 3.12
C SER A 354 -15.64 9.15 1.87
N VAL A 355 -15.17 8.48 0.81
CA VAL A 355 -14.90 9.09 -0.50
C VAL A 355 -16.14 9.82 -1.05
N LYS A 356 -17.33 9.24 -0.88
CA LYS A 356 -18.57 9.76 -1.44
C LYS A 356 -18.88 11.16 -0.92
N GLU A 357 -18.65 11.41 0.37
CA GLU A 357 -18.96 12.69 1.01
C GLU A 357 -17.96 13.80 0.62
N LEU A 358 -16.77 13.46 0.11
CA LEU A 358 -15.74 14.42 -0.32
C LEU A 358 -16.20 15.31 -1.48
N LEU A 359 -16.97 14.75 -2.41
CA LEU A 359 -17.55 15.47 -3.55
C LEU A 359 -19.04 15.78 -3.36
N SER A 360 -19.63 15.43 -2.22
CA SER A 360 -21.06 15.69 -1.97
C SER A 360 -21.32 17.18 -1.80
N PRO A 361 -22.36 17.76 -2.44
CA PRO A 361 -22.76 19.16 -2.21
C PRO A 361 -22.97 19.49 -0.73
N ASP A 362 -23.50 18.53 0.03
CA ASP A 362 -23.95 18.75 1.41
C ASP A 362 -22.83 18.60 2.45
N PHE A 363 -21.76 17.87 2.12
CA PHE A 363 -20.71 17.50 3.08
C PHE A 363 -19.29 17.85 2.64
N SER A 364 -19.08 18.24 1.38
CA SER A 364 -17.73 18.52 0.85
C SER A 364 -16.98 19.58 1.66
N TYR A 365 -17.67 20.62 2.15
CA TYR A 365 -17.03 21.66 2.96
C TYR A 365 -16.48 21.15 4.31
N VAL A 366 -17.10 20.12 4.88
CA VAL A 366 -16.66 19.46 6.13
C VAL A 366 -15.58 18.43 5.81
N VAL A 367 -15.79 17.61 4.78
CA VAL A 367 -14.90 16.48 4.48
C VAL A 367 -13.59 16.93 3.82
N ALA A 368 -13.61 18.01 3.03
CA ALA A 368 -12.41 18.60 2.45
C ALA A 368 -11.65 19.52 3.42
N ASP A 369 -12.20 19.81 4.61
CA ASP A 369 -11.47 20.49 5.67
C ASP A 369 -10.47 19.52 6.30
N VAL A 370 -9.18 19.83 6.18
CA VAL A 370 -8.08 19.00 6.65
C VAL A 370 -7.37 19.59 7.87
N SER A 371 -7.94 20.61 8.51
CA SER A 371 -7.32 21.30 9.64
C SER A 371 -7.11 20.42 10.87
N GLN A 372 -7.91 19.36 11.02
CA GLN A 372 -7.83 18.37 12.11
C GLN A 372 -7.39 16.99 11.63
N ASP A 373 -7.05 16.85 10.33
CA ASP A 373 -6.66 15.56 9.77
C ASP A 373 -5.20 15.23 10.13
N ASN A 374 -4.93 13.94 10.31
CA ASN A 374 -3.56 13.47 10.33
C ASN A 374 -2.95 13.54 8.90
N PRO A 375 -1.61 13.60 8.77
CA PRO A 375 -0.94 13.72 7.46
C PRO A 375 -1.31 12.61 6.47
N ALA A 376 -1.52 11.37 6.94
CA ALA A 376 -1.90 10.28 6.06
C ALA A 376 -3.29 10.50 5.44
N CYS A 377 -4.28 10.91 6.26
CA CYS A 377 -5.62 11.25 5.79
C CYS A 377 -5.59 12.37 4.74
N LEU A 378 -4.83 13.44 5.01
CA LEU A 378 -4.68 14.58 4.11
C LEU A 378 -4.13 14.14 2.75
N LEU A 379 -3.03 13.39 2.75
CA LEU A 379 -2.41 12.88 1.53
C LEU A 379 -3.36 11.98 0.73
N ILE A 380 -4.13 11.13 1.40
CA ILE A 380 -5.11 10.27 0.74
C ILE A 380 -6.23 11.10 0.11
N LYS A 381 -6.80 12.08 0.82
CA LYS A 381 -7.82 12.99 0.27
C LYS A 381 -7.28 13.74 -0.95
N ALA A 382 -6.06 14.26 -0.88
CA ALA A 382 -5.41 14.95 -2.00
C ALA A 382 -5.26 14.02 -3.22
N LEU A 383 -4.81 12.78 -3.03
CA LEU A 383 -4.66 11.80 -4.12
C LEU A 383 -5.99 11.35 -4.73
N ILE A 384 -7.05 11.29 -3.94
CA ILE A 384 -8.41 11.03 -4.44
C ILE A 384 -8.90 12.20 -5.29
N LEU A 385 -8.62 13.44 -4.91
CA LEU A 385 -8.91 14.61 -5.74
C LEU A 385 -8.11 14.60 -7.04
N VAL A 386 -6.83 14.18 -7.01
CA VAL A 386 -6.04 13.94 -8.23
C VAL A 386 -6.73 12.90 -9.13
N TYR A 387 -7.18 11.78 -8.56
CA TYR A 387 -7.91 10.77 -9.31
C TYR A 387 -9.18 11.34 -9.98
N TYR A 388 -9.99 12.08 -9.23
CA TYR A 388 -11.21 12.69 -9.77
C TYR A 388 -10.92 13.73 -10.86
N ALA A 389 -9.89 14.56 -10.66
CA ALA A 389 -9.44 15.51 -11.67
C ALA A 389 -9.07 14.81 -12.99
N GLY A 390 -8.29 13.73 -12.91
CA GLY A 390 -7.93 12.92 -14.08
C GLY A 390 -9.13 12.21 -14.72
N LYS A 391 -10.09 11.74 -13.91
CA LYS A 391 -11.36 11.17 -14.40
C LYS A 391 -12.18 12.20 -15.19
N PHE A 392 -12.31 13.42 -14.68
CA PHE A 392 -13.05 14.48 -15.39
C PHE A 392 -12.38 14.88 -16.71
N ASP A 393 -11.05 14.94 -16.75
CA ASP A 393 -10.29 15.16 -17.98
C ASP A 393 -10.59 14.06 -19.02
N THR A 394 -10.56 12.80 -18.59
CA THR A 394 -10.90 11.64 -19.44
C THR A 394 -12.34 11.69 -19.95
N GLU A 395 -13.30 11.99 -19.08
CA GLU A 395 -14.72 12.11 -19.44
C GLU A 395 -14.94 13.22 -20.47
N ARG A 396 -14.24 14.36 -20.32
CA ARG A 396 -14.29 15.47 -21.26
C ARG A 396 -13.75 15.09 -22.64
N PHE A 397 -12.64 14.37 -22.71
CA PHE A 397 -12.12 13.89 -24.01
C PHE A 397 -13.08 12.91 -24.70
N SER A 398 -13.79 12.10 -23.92
CA SER A 398 -14.67 11.05 -24.44
C SER A 398 -16.04 11.58 -24.90
N ARG A 399 -16.42 12.81 -24.53
CA ARG A 399 -17.74 13.38 -24.79
C ARG A 399 -17.64 14.69 -25.58
N PRO A 400 -18.29 14.81 -26.75
CA PRO A 400 -18.23 16.02 -27.56
C PRO A 400 -18.99 17.21 -26.94
N GLU A 401 -20.02 16.94 -26.14
CA GLU A 401 -20.81 17.95 -25.42
C GLU A 401 -20.81 17.64 -23.92
N LEU A 402 -20.46 18.64 -23.11
CA LEU A 402 -20.41 18.54 -21.65
C LEU A 402 -21.79 18.90 -21.07
N THR A 403 -22.32 18.02 -20.22
CA THR A 403 -23.61 18.24 -19.56
C THR A 403 -23.48 19.15 -18.34
N GLU A 404 -24.59 19.76 -17.90
CA GLU A 404 -24.62 20.52 -16.63
C GLU A 404 -24.27 19.66 -15.41
N GLU A 405 -24.59 18.37 -15.45
CA GLU A 405 -24.18 17.42 -14.41
C GLU A 405 -22.66 17.28 -14.32
N TRP A 406 -21.97 17.22 -15.46
CA TRP A 406 -20.51 17.20 -15.49
C TRP A 406 -19.92 18.48 -14.89
N TRP A 407 -20.44 19.65 -15.28
CA TRP A 407 -20.00 20.94 -14.72
C TRP A 407 -20.29 21.08 -13.23
N SER A 408 -21.40 20.52 -12.75
CA SER A 408 -21.71 20.47 -11.32
C SER A 408 -20.65 19.67 -10.55
N ARG A 409 -20.31 18.46 -11.03
CA ARG A 409 -19.26 17.61 -10.42
C ARG A 409 -17.88 18.25 -10.52
N PHE A 410 -17.55 18.88 -11.65
CA PHE A 410 -16.32 19.66 -11.84
C PHE A 410 -16.18 20.73 -10.75
N ARG A 411 -17.22 21.55 -10.55
CA ARG A 411 -17.22 22.61 -9.54
C ARG A 411 -17.16 22.07 -8.11
N GLN A 412 -17.76 20.91 -7.84
CA GLN A 412 -17.64 20.25 -6.53
C GLN A 412 -16.19 19.81 -6.25
N CYS A 413 -15.53 19.22 -7.25
CA CYS A 413 -14.13 18.83 -7.13
C CYS A 413 -13.20 20.03 -7.00
N ASP A 414 -13.42 21.09 -7.78
CA ASP A 414 -12.64 22.33 -7.68
C ASP A 414 -12.74 22.96 -6.27
N ARG A 415 -13.96 23.08 -5.74
CA ARG A 415 -14.17 23.57 -4.36
C ARG A 415 -13.52 22.68 -3.31
N ALA A 416 -13.54 21.35 -3.49
CA ALA A 416 -12.86 20.44 -2.57
C ALA A 416 -11.34 20.61 -2.63
N ILE A 417 -10.76 20.81 -3.82
CA ILE A 417 -9.34 21.13 -4.00
C ILE A 417 -8.97 22.46 -3.33
N GLU A 418 -9.79 23.51 -3.51
CA GLU A 418 -9.60 24.80 -2.84
C GLU A 418 -9.66 24.66 -1.33
N ARG A 419 -10.73 24.04 -0.81
CA ARG A 419 -10.93 23.89 0.63
C ARG A 419 -9.78 23.12 1.27
N LEU A 420 -9.33 22.04 0.63
CA LEU A 420 -8.21 21.24 1.12
C LEU A 420 -6.91 22.05 1.06
N GLY A 421 -6.69 22.85 0.02
CA GLY A 421 -5.54 23.75 -0.11
C GLY A 421 -5.51 24.89 0.93
N ASP A 422 -6.68 25.42 1.29
CA ASP A 422 -6.85 26.53 2.23
C ASP A 422 -6.77 26.10 3.70
N THR A 423 -7.21 24.87 4.00
CA THR A 423 -7.20 24.31 5.38
C THR A 423 -5.97 23.47 5.69
N MET A 424 -5.08 23.28 4.71
CA MET A 424 -3.83 22.54 4.88
C MET A 424 -2.95 23.18 5.95
N PRO A 425 -2.49 22.44 6.97
CA PRO A 425 -1.58 22.95 7.98
C PRO A 425 -0.27 23.44 7.35
N SER A 426 0.26 24.57 7.84
CA SER A 426 1.59 25.01 7.46
C SER A 426 2.64 24.20 8.24
N TYR A 427 3.28 23.25 7.58
CA TYR A 427 4.39 22.49 8.18
C TYR A 427 5.68 23.32 8.14
N PHE A 428 6.15 23.76 9.30
CA PHE A 428 7.43 24.45 9.42
C PHE A 428 8.58 23.43 9.43
N SER A 429 9.67 23.73 8.71
CA SER A 429 10.88 22.90 8.67
C SER A 429 11.55 22.86 10.05
N GLY A 430 11.35 21.78 10.79
CA GLY A 430 12.14 21.45 11.96
C GLY A 430 13.39 20.62 11.63
N ARG A 431 14.28 20.41 12.61
CA ARG A 431 15.60 19.75 12.46
C ARG A 431 15.59 18.25 12.75
N ASN A 432 14.48 17.65 13.16
CA ASN A 432 14.41 16.27 13.61
C ASN A 432 14.07 15.31 12.44
N PRO A 433 14.47 14.03 12.48
CA PRO A 433 14.26 13.08 11.37
C PRO A 433 12.78 12.69 11.15
N GLU A 434 11.94 12.77 12.18
CA GLU A 434 10.48 12.60 12.05
C GLU A 434 9.87 13.81 11.32
N GLU A 435 10.33 15.03 11.62
CA GLU A 435 10.00 16.29 10.96
C GLU A 435 10.45 16.27 9.49
N VAL A 436 11.57 15.61 9.14
CA VAL A 436 11.97 15.42 7.74
C VAL A 436 10.97 14.51 7.01
N SER A 437 10.46 13.47 7.67
CA SER A 437 9.41 12.61 7.10
C SER A 437 8.10 13.37 6.94
N HIS A 438 7.72 14.16 7.95
CA HIS A 438 6.59 15.09 7.87
C HIS A 438 6.77 16.14 6.78
N LEU A 439 7.99 16.63 6.54
CA LEU A 439 8.30 17.60 5.48
C LEU A 439 8.16 16.97 4.09
N VAL A 440 8.62 15.72 3.91
CA VAL A 440 8.43 14.98 2.66
C VAL A 440 6.93 14.74 2.41
N LEU A 441 6.17 14.40 3.45
CA LEU A 441 4.72 14.24 3.38
C LEU A 441 4.04 15.58 3.06
N ALA A 442 4.34 16.65 3.79
CA ALA A 442 3.81 17.99 3.57
C ALA A 442 4.07 18.52 2.15
N HIS A 443 5.28 18.32 1.63
CA HIS A 443 5.59 18.66 0.25
C HIS A 443 4.86 17.75 -0.75
N GLY A 444 4.73 16.46 -0.43
CA GLY A 444 3.95 15.51 -1.23
C GLY A 444 2.47 15.88 -1.29
N GLU A 445 1.89 16.27 -0.16
CA GLU A 445 0.52 16.73 0.02
C GLU A 445 0.25 17.98 -0.82
N ARG A 446 1.08 19.04 -0.65
CA ARG A 446 0.93 20.26 -1.44
C ARG A 446 1.11 20.00 -2.93
N SER A 447 2.10 19.18 -3.30
CA SER A 447 2.32 18.80 -4.70
C SER A 447 1.15 18.01 -5.28
N ALA A 448 0.48 17.16 -4.50
CA ALA A 448 -0.70 16.42 -4.92
C ALA A 448 -1.88 17.37 -5.19
N ILE A 449 -2.09 18.38 -4.33
CA ILE A 449 -3.11 19.43 -4.53
C ILE A 449 -2.83 20.19 -5.83
N ASP A 450 -1.59 20.67 -6.00
CA ASP A 450 -1.18 21.39 -7.21
C ASP A 450 -1.36 20.52 -8.47
N CYS A 451 -1.06 19.21 -8.36
CA CYS A 451 -1.32 18.25 -9.45
C CYS A 451 -2.82 18.10 -9.75
N ALA A 452 -3.68 18.03 -8.72
CA ALA A 452 -5.12 17.94 -8.90
C ALA A 452 -5.65 19.20 -9.62
N THR A 453 -5.19 20.39 -9.21
CA THR A 453 -5.51 21.66 -9.87
C THR A 453 -5.06 21.66 -11.33
N LEU A 454 -3.82 21.25 -11.61
CA LEU A 454 -3.28 21.19 -12.98
C LEU A 454 -4.04 20.20 -13.86
N GLN A 455 -4.43 19.05 -13.33
CA GLN A 455 -5.22 18.06 -14.07
C GLN A 455 -6.64 18.55 -14.33
N LEU A 456 -7.28 19.16 -13.33
CA LEU A 456 -8.66 19.63 -13.45
C LEU A 456 -8.77 20.81 -14.43
N HIS A 457 -7.86 21.77 -14.34
CA HIS A 457 -7.91 23.02 -15.11
C HIS A 457 -7.05 23.03 -16.36
N GLY A 458 -6.13 22.07 -16.56
CA GLY A 458 -5.13 22.11 -17.62
C GLY A 458 -5.70 22.31 -19.02
N ALA A 459 -6.65 21.46 -19.42
CA ALA A 459 -7.27 21.55 -20.74
C ALA A 459 -8.21 22.77 -20.88
N LEU A 460 -8.70 23.36 -19.78
CA LEU A 460 -9.48 24.61 -19.82
C LEU A 460 -8.55 25.81 -19.97
N ALA A 461 -7.41 25.82 -19.28
CA ALA A 461 -6.38 26.83 -19.40
C ALA A 461 -5.81 26.91 -20.83
N GLU A 462 -5.57 25.76 -21.49
CA GLU A 462 -5.13 25.71 -22.89
C GLU A 462 -6.16 26.33 -23.85
N ASN A 463 -7.46 26.10 -23.61
CA ASN A 463 -8.55 26.70 -24.37
C ASN A 463 -8.66 28.21 -24.14
N GLU A 464 -8.62 28.66 -22.88
CA GLU A 464 -8.64 30.09 -22.51
C GLU A 464 -7.48 30.84 -23.16
N LEU A 465 -6.29 30.23 -23.19
CA LEU A 465 -5.11 30.80 -23.83
C LEU A 465 -5.30 30.91 -25.36
N THR A 466 -5.82 29.86 -25.99
CA THR A 466 -6.08 29.85 -27.45
C THR A 466 -7.10 30.92 -27.85
N GLN A 467 -8.17 31.08 -27.06
CA GLN A 467 -9.16 32.13 -27.25
C GLN A 467 -8.56 33.53 -27.05
N SER A 468 -7.74 33.70 -26.01
CA SER A 468 -7.04 34.96 -25.74
C SER A 468 -6.10 35.33 -26.89
N VAL A 469 -5.39 34.36 -27.48
CA VAL A 469 -4.54 34.61 -28.66
C VAL A 469 -5.38 34.98 -29.87
N GLN A 470 -6.53 34.34 -30.10
CA GLN A 470 -7.43 34.70 -31.21
C GLN A 470 -8.03 36.10 -31.06
N GLN A 471 -8.34 36.52 -29.83
CA GLN A 471 -8.90 37.84 -29.53
C GLN A 471 -7.82 38.95 -29.41
N GLY A 472 -6.64 38.60 -28.92
CA GLY A 472 -5.52 39.51 -28.62
C GLY A 472 -4.79 40.10 -29.83
N TRP A 473 -5.14 39.68 -31.05
CA TRP A 473 -4.75 40.42 -32.26
C TRP A 473 -5.46 41.80 -32.37
N LEU A 474 -6.42 42.10 -31.49
CA LEU A 474 -7.24 43.31 -31.60
C LEU A 474 -6.90 44.42 -30.60
N GLU A 475 -6.38 44.17 -29.38
CA GLU A 475 -6.07 45.27 -28.42
C GLU A 475 -4.88 45.00 -27.45
N PRO A 476 -3.90 45.92 -27.36
CA PRO A 476 -2.83 45.88 -26.35
C PRO A 476 -3.36 46.16 -24.94
N GLY A 477 -3.16 45.23 -23.99
CA GLY A 477 -3.46 45.41 -22.57
C GLY A 477 -4.46 44.42 -21.96
N THR A 478 -5.00 43.50 -22.76
CA THR A 478 -5.88 42.43 -22.25
C THR A 478 -5.09 41.40 -21.43
N SER A 479 -5.63 40.98 -20.28
CA SER A 479 -4.98 39.96 -19.45
C SER A 479 -4.94 38.63 -20.19
N VAL A 480 -3.75 38.03 -20.31
CA VAL A 480 -3.59 36.73 -20.97
C VAL A 480 -4.21 35.62 -20.10
N GLY A 481 -5.17 34.88 -20.67
CA GLY A 481 -5.80 33.72 -20.05
C GLY A 481 -7.03 34.05 -19.19
N GLY A 482 -7.66 33.02 -18.63
CA GLY A 482 -8.82 33.12 -17.74
C GLY A 482 -8.56 32.55 -16.35
N HIS A 483 -9.65 32.19 -15.66
CA HIS A 483 -9.59 31.64 -14.31
C HIS A 483 -8.78 30.35 -14.24
N SER A 484 -9.00 29.41 -15.17
CA SER A 484 -8.30 28.13 -15.19
C SER A 484 -6.80 28.32 -15.43
N TYR A 485 -6.43 29.23 -16.33
CA TYR A 485 -5.03 29.59 -16.58
C TYR A 485 -4.36 30.14 -15.31
N SER A 486 -5.02 31.06 -14.59
CA SER A 486 -4.46 31.66 -13.37
C SER A 486 -4.16 30.61 -12.28
N ARG A 487 -5.06 29.64 -12.09
CA ARG A 487 -4.89 28.51 -11.16
C ARG A 487 -3.74 27.62 -11.57
N CYS A 488 -3.70 27.20 -12.83
CA CYS A 488 -2.60 26.38 -13.36
C CYS A 488 -1.25 27.09 -13.21
N ALA A 489 -1.18 28.39 -13.48
CA ALA A 489 0.04 29.17 -13.31
C ALA A 489 0.49 29.24 -11.84
N ALA A 490 -0.45 29.40 -10.90
CA ALA A 490 -0.16 29.38 -9.46
C ALA A 490 0.35 28.00 -8.99
N ALA A 491 -0.33 26.93 -9.39
CA ALA A 491 0.08 25.55 -9.09
C ALA A 491 1.48 25.23 -9.65
N CYS A 492 1.77 25.61 -10.89
CA CYS A 492 3.10 25.47 -11.49
C CYS A 492 4.19 26.21 -10.70
N ARG A 493 3.92 27.44 -10.24
CA ARG A 493 4.87 28.20 -9.40
C ARG A 493 5.10 27.52 -8.05
N SER A 494 4.05 27.00 -7.43
CA SER A 494 4.12 26.25 -6.18
C SER A 494 5.02 25.01 -6.34
N VAL A 495 4.77 24.16 -7.33
CA VAL A 495 5.59 22.97 -7.63
C VAL A 495 7.06 23.34 -7.93
N ALA A 496 7.29 24.41 -8.69
CA ALA A 496 8.64 24.90 -8.99
C ALA A 496 9.37 25.39 -7.72
N SER A 497 8.67 26.04 -6.79
CA SER A 497 9.27 26.50 -5.52
C SER A 497 9.69 25.34 -4.61
N VAL A 498 8.88 24.27 -4.54
CA VAL A 498 9.19 23.07 -3.75
C VAL A 498 10.43 22.36 -4.30
N THR A 499 10.58 22.31 -5.63
CA THR A 499 11.75 21.68 -6.27
C THR A 499 13.02 22.53 -6.13
N ALA A 500 12.90 23.86 -6.24
CA ALA A 500 14.03 24.78 -6.05
C ALA A 500 14.53 24.83 -4.58
N GLY A 501 13.62 24.78 -3.61
CA GLY A 501 13.98 24.77 -2.17
C GLY A 501 14.85 23.58 -1.77
N LYS A 502 14.65 22.41 -2.40
CA LYS A 502 15.52 21.22 -2.19
C LYS A 502 16.97 21.46 -2.62
N HIS A 503 17.21 22.23 -3.67
CA HIS A 503 18.57 22.53 -4.15
C HIS A 503 19.34 23.51 -3.24
N ILE A 504 18.63 24.43 -2.58
CA ILE A 504 19.24 25.41 -1.66
C ILE A 504 19.53 24.75 -0.29
N GLY A 505 18.67 23.84 0.17
CA GLY A 505 18.88 23.11 1.42
C GLY A 505 20.10 22.18 1.40
N GLN A 506 20.33 21.46 0.29
CA GLN A 506 21.50 20.58 0.14
C GLN A 506 22.83 21.34 0.05
N THR A 507 22.85 22.51 -0.62
CA THR A 507 24.07 23.32 -0.76
C THR A 507 24.49 24.00 0.55
N HIS A 508 23.54 24.30 1.45
CA HIS A 508 23.86 24.91 2.74
C HIS A 508 24.40 23.91 3.79
N THR A 509 24.04 22.62 3.69
CA THR A 509 24.58 21.57 4.58
C THR A 509 26.04 21.22 4.29
N ASP A 510 26.52 21.39 3.04
CA ASP A 510 27.90 21.08 2.67
C ASP A 510 28.90 22.20 3.03
N ILE A 511 28.43 23.43 3.26
CA ILE A 511 29.31 24.59 3.53
C ILE A 511 29.70 24.70 5.02
N THR A 512 29.07 23.97 5.94
CA THR A 512 29.29 24.12 7.39
C THR A 512 30.15 23.03 8.06
N ARG A 513 30.71 22.06 7.33
CA ARG A 513 31.68 21.09 7.87
C ARG A 513 33.03 21.17 7.16
N GLY A 514 33.84 22.14 7.57
CA GLY A 514 35.26 22.18 7.22
C GLY A 514 36.08 21.13 7.98
N LYS A 515 36.17 19.89 7.47
CA LYS A 515 37.30 18.97 7.69
C LYS A 515 37.42 18.00 6.49
N PRO A 516 38.64 17.67 6.03
CA PRO A 516 38.84 16.71 4.96
C PRO A 516 38.81 15.29 5.52
N SER A 517 37.91 14.44 5.01
CA SER A 517 37.94 12.99 5.20
C SER A 517 37.82 12.27 3.85
N PRO A 518 38.37 11.05 3.75
CA PRO A 518 38.85 10.49 2.49
C PRO A 518 37.75 9.73 1.72
N GLY A 519 37.83 9.83 0.40
CA GLY A 519 37.47 8.75 -0.53
C GLY A 519 36.04 8.21 -0.48
N PHE A 520 35.06 9.00 -0.93
CA PHE A 520 33.82 8.47 -1.47
C PHE A 520 34.11 7.80 -2.81
N THR A 521 34.35 6.48 -2.79
CA THR A 521 34.35 5.67 -4.02
C THR A 521 32.91 5.21 -4.26
N LEU A 522 32.17 5.99 -5.05
CA LEU A 522 30.94 5.56 -5.70
C LEU A 522 31.29 4.39 -6.65
N TYR A 523 30.88 3.18 -6.29
CA TYR A 523 30.88 2.08 -7.24
C TYR A 523 29.86 2.40 -8.34
N GLY A 524 30.39 2.55 -9.55
CA GLY A 524 29.63 2.83 -10.75
C GLY A 524 28.68 1.70 -11.11
N THR A 525 27.41 2.05 -11.18
CA THR A 525 26.47 1.45 -12.12
C THR A 525 26.12 2.51 -13.15
N ARG A 526 26.08 2.08 -14.42
CA ARG A 526 25.90 2.87 -15.63
C ARG A 526 24.94 4.05 -15.46
N HIS A 527 25.44 5.23 -15.84
CA HIS A 527 24.67 6.42 -16.16
C HIS A 527 23.69 6.08 -17.30
N ASP A 528 22.42 5.89 -16.95
CA ASP A 528 21.30 6.16 -17.85
C ASP A 528 20.59 7.41 -17.31
N ASP A 529 20.54 8.46 -18.12
CA ASP A 529 19.86 9.73 -17.85
C ASP A 529 18.34 9.54 -17.79
N ASN A 530 17.84 8.91 -16.74
CA ASN A 530 16.42 8.84 -16.44
C ASN A 530 16.02 10.03 -15.56
N LYS A 531 15.89 11.21 -16.19
CA LYS A 531 15.19 12.36 -15.62
C LYS A 531 13.68 12.08 -15.64
N TRP A 532 13.18 11.42 -14.60
CA TRP A 532 11.75 11.13 -14.43
C TRP A 532 10.93 12.41 -14.21
N GLY A 533 9.87 12.59 -15.01
CA GLY A 533 8.74 13.52 -14.80
C GLY A 533 8.99 15.03 -14.97
N LEU A 534 10.16 15.55 -14.58
CA LEU A 534 10.42 16.99 -14.53
C LEU A 534 10.49 17.65 -15.91
N GLY A 535 10.98 16.93 -16.92
CA GLY A 535 11.18 17.44 -18.27
C GLY A 535 9.88 17.90 -18.94
N ASN A 536 8.77 17.18 -18.74
CA ASN A 536 7.49 17.52 -19.37
C ASN A 536 6.71 18.61 -18.61
N VAL A 537 6.84 18.67 -17.27
CA VAL A 537 6.34 19.79 -16.46
C VAL A 537 7.09 21.06 -16.83
N LEU A 538 8.42 21.02 -16.93
CA LEU A 538 9.23 22.15 -17.39
C LEU A 538 8.97 22.52 -18.85
N LYS A 539 8.70 21.54 -19.73
CA LYS A 539 8.31 21.80 -21.12
C LYS A 539 6.92 22.44 -21.24
N ARG A 540 5.98 22.09 -20.36
CA ARG A 540 4.68 22.81 -20.22
C ARG A 540 4.85 24.19 -19.60
N ILE A 541 5.67 24.34 -18.55
CA ILE A 541 6.02 25.65 -17.98
C ILE A 541 6.69 26.54 -19.04
N SER A 542 7.53 25.98 -19.92
CA SER A 542 8.16 26.67 -21.05
C SER A 542 7.23 26.94 -22.23
N ASN A 543 6.09 26.25 -22.33
CA ASN A 543 5.05 26.56 -23.33
C ASN A 543 3.99 27.54 -22.78
N ILE A 544 3.94 27.70 -21.45
CA ILE A 544 3.06 28.65 -20.73
C ILE A 544 3.74 30.02 -20.55
N ARG A 545 5.08 30.06 -20.47
CA ARG A 545 5.91 31.25 -20.66
C ARG A 545 6.11 31.52 -22.14
#